data_AF-A0A927A151-F1
#
_entry.id   AF-A0A927A151-F1
#
_cell.length_a   1.000
_cell.length_b   1.000
_cell.length_c   1.000
_cell.angle_alpha   90.00
_cell.angle_beta   90.00
_cell.angle_gamma   90.00
#
_symmetry.space_group_name_H-M   'P 1'
#
loop_
_entity.id
_entity.type
_entity.pdbx_description
1 polymer ?
#
loop_
_entity_poly.entity_id
_entity_poly.type
_entity_poly.pdbx_seq_one_letter_code
_entity_poly.pdbx_strand_id
1 'polypeptide(L)'
;MKFKNLILLFPIITSLFIPLVSLELFNSGIALGKTNKRPIIKGYCGKQKCETLFQQLTKLYLEYTKEYEKQCPPNQIIGLAIYKHDQNQKVYFTCWNPKKEKDGNRYGSYLGSLPTPGNENKFLTPLPTNSPNNQYNQYLQKNYANELKKAQFRCATNGGNFNLLTSEDQKNIELQCYFQAGVSLIDVNNDWVSDGEATRGAGVDQILGTFPIP
;
A
#
# COMPACT_ATOMS: atom_id res chain seq x y z
N MET A 1 83.38 35.47 -36.04
CA MET A 1 84.29 36.17 -35.11
C MET A 1 83.54 37.31 -34.45
N LYS A 2 83.21 37.20 -33.16
CA LYS A 2 83.02 38.25 -32.13
C LYS A 2 82.20 37.68 -30.97
N PHE A 3 82.90 37.19 -29.95
CA PHE A 3 82.41 37.09 -28.58
C PHE A 3 82.68 38.42 -27.87
N LYS A 4 81.78 38.84 -26.98
CA LYS A 4 81.90 39.79 -25.84
C LYS A 4 80.46 39.99 -25.32
N ASN A 5 80.12 40.01 -24.04
CA ASN A 5 80.87 39.91 -22.80
C ASN A 5 79.90 39.46 -21.69
N LEU A 6 80.46 38.71 -20.76
CA LEU A 6 79.94 38.27 -19.47
C LEU A 6 79.59 39.46 -18.56
N ILE A 7 78.58 39.35 -17.71
CA ILE A 7 78.62 39.73 -16.28
C ILE A 7 77.58 38.88 -15.52
N LEU A 8 78.10 38.17 -14.53
CA LEU A 8 77.42 37.40 -13.49
C LEU A 8 76.88 38.32 -12.39
N LEU A 9 75.70 38.00 -11.84
CA LEU A 9 75.35 38.22 -10.43
C LEU A 9 74.41 37.09 -9.96
N PHE A 10 74.98 36.16 -9.18
CA PHE A 10 74.28 35.31 -8.19
C PHE A 10 73.97 36.14 -6.91
N PRO A 11 73.27 35.64 -5.86
CA PRO A 11 72.38 34.49 -5.66
C PRO A 11 70.98 34.96 -5.10
N ILE A 12 69.97 34.12 -4.81
CA ILE A 12 69.68 33.53 -3.47
C ILE A 12 68.48 32.57 -3.64
N ILE A 13 68.76 31.29 -3.43
CA ILE A 13 68.05 30.27 -2.64
C ILE A 13 66.57 30.59 -2.27
N THR A 14 65.64 29.72 -2.69
CA THR A 14 64.86 28.88 -1.77
C THR A 14 64.01 27.88 -2.56
N SER A 15 64.25 26.58 -2.31
CA SER A 15 63.40 25.51 -2.77
C SER A 15 62.07 25.56 -2.03
N LEU A 16 60.95 25.43 -2.74
CA LEU A 16 59.73 24.93 -2.13
C LEU A 16 59.23 23.75 -2.96
N PHE A 17 59.48 22.55 -2.42
CA PHE A 17 58.79 21.33 -2.76
C PHE A 17 57.29 21.58 -2.63
N ILE A 18 56.55 21.51 -3.75
CA ILE A 18 55.11 21.39 -3.71
C ILE A 18 54.83 19.87 -3.68
N PRO A 19 54.38 19.30 -2.55
CA PRO A 19 53.89 17.94 -2.56
C PRO A 19 52.65 17.90 -3.47
N LEU A 20 52.68 16.99 -4.45
CA LEU A 20 51.48 16.56 -5.17
C LEU A 20 50.49 16.01 -4.13
N VAL A 21 49.59 16.87 -3.67
CA VAL A 21 48.40 16.46 -2.94
C VAL A 21 47.53 15.76 -3.97
N SER A 22 47.50 14.44 -3.85
CA SER A 22 46.56 13.53 -4.48
C SER A 22 45.16 14.13 -4.44
N LEU A 23 44.69 14.53 -5.61
CA LEU A 23 43.30 14.92 -5.85
C LEU A 23 42.47 13.63 -5.78
N GLU A 24 42.18 13.18 -4.55
CA GLU A 24 41.06 12.28 -4.33
C GLU A 24 39.81 13.07 -4.71
N LEU A 25 39.39 12.88 -5.97
CA LEU A 25 38.06 13.17 -6.44
C LEU A 25 37.12 12.37 -5.54
N PHE A 26 36.67 13.03 -4.47
CA PHE A 26 35.45 12.65 -3.77
C PHE A 26 34.38 12.50 -4.83
N ASN A 27 34.07 11.25 -5.15
CA ASN A 27 32.84 10.85 -5.81
C ASN A 27 31.70 11.14 -4.82
N SER A 28 31.46 12.42 -4.59
CA SER A 28 30.26 12.96 -3.97
C SER A 28 29.17 12.76 -5.01
N GLY A 29 28.77 11.50 -5.19
CA GLY A 29 27.44 11.18 -5.66
C GLY A 29 26.51 11.87 -4.68
N ILE A 30 26.01 13.03 -5.08
CA ILE A 30 24.89 13.69 -4.46
C ILE A 30 23.78 12.64 -4.55
N ALA A 31 23.64 11.84 -3.50
CA ALA A 31 22.43 11.11 -3.24
C ALA A 31 21.39 12.21 -3.11
N LEU A 32 20.72 12.51 -4.23
CA LEU A 32 19.45 13.20 -4.25
C LEU A 32 18.58 12.40 -3.30
N GLY A 33 18.57 12.81 -2.03
CA GLY A 33 17.75 12.20 -1.01
C GLY A 33 16.36 12.20 -1.60
N LYS A 34 15.82 11.01 -1.88
CA LYS A 34 14.41 10.88 -2.16
C LYS A 34 13.74 11.53 -0.96
N THR A 35 13.28 12.76 -1.11
CA THR A 35 12.39 13.37 -0.14
C THR A 35 11.20 12.42 -0.14
N ASN A 36 11.09 11.58 0.87
CA ASN A 36 9.89 10.79 1.13
C ASN A 36 8.79 11.81 1.38
N LYS A 37 8.21 12.33 0.29
CA LYS A 37 7.05 13.19 0.35
C LYS A 37 5.98 12.33 0.99
N ARG A 38 5.59 12.72 2.20
CA ARG A 38 4.49 12.07 2.90
C ARG A 38 3.27 12.10 1.97
N PRO A 39 2.51 10.99 1.89
CA PRO A 39 1.31 10.98 1.08
C PRO A 39 0.34 12.05 1.58
N ILE A 40 -0.37 12.68 0.64
CA ILE A 40 -1.46 13.59 0.97
C ILE A 40 -2.67 12.71 1.31
N ILE A 41 -3.21 12.87 2.52
CA ILE A 41 -4.36 12.11 3.00
C ILE A 41 -5.61 13.00 2.97
N LYS A 42 -6.71 12.53 2.39
CA LYS A 42 -8.01 13.24 2.35
C LYS A 42 -9.19 12.29 2.52
N GLY A 43 -10.41 12.83 2.59
CA GLY A 43 -11.66 12.06 2.63
C GLY A 43 -12.51 12.34 3.87
N TYR A 44 -13.38 11.40 4.21
CA TYR A 44 -14.34 11.51 5.31
C TYR A 44 -14.06 10.49 6.41
N CYS A 45 -13.42 10.95 7.48
CA CYS A 45 -12.97 10.14 8.61
C CYS A 45 -13.81 10.34 9.89
N GLY A 46 -15.06 10.78 9.71
CA GLY A 46 -15.98 11.06 10.80
C GLY A 46 -15.55 12.29 11.61
N LYS A 47 -15.49 12.15 12.94
CA LYS A 47 -15.15 13.27 13.85
C LYS A 47 -13.65 13.58 13.92
N GLN A 48 -12.79 12.69 13.42
CA GLN A 48 -11.34 12.88 13.46
C GLN A 48 -10.77 13.24 12.09
N LYS A 49 -9.57 13.83 12.08
CA LYS A 49 -8.82 14.10 10.85
C LYS A 49 -8.38 12.78 10.19
N CYS A 50 -8.36 12.74 8.86
CA CYS A 50 -7.97 11.54 8.13
C CYS A 50 -6.49 11.19 8.32
N GLU A 51 -5.61 12.18 8.50
CA GLU A 51 -4.21 11.96 8.82
C GLU A 51 -4.03 11.22 10.14
N THR A 52 -4.84 11.56 11.15
CA THR A 52 -4.82 10.88 12.46
C THR A 52 -5.28 9.43 12.33
N LEU A 53 -6.37 9.19 11.59
CA LEU A 53 -6.84 7.83 11.32
C LEU A 53 -5.80 7.03 10.53
N PHE A 54 -5.20 7.62 9.50
CA PHE A 54 -4.16 6.97 8.69
C PHE A 54 -2.95 6.55 9.55
N GLN A 55 -2.50 7.40 10.47
CA GLN A 55 -1.41 7.08 11.39
C GLN A 55 -1.76 5.92 12.33
N GLN A 56 -2.99 5.90 12.87
CA GLN A 56 -3.47 4.80 13.71
C GLN A 56 -3.49 3.48 12.93
N LEU A 57 -4.05 3.49 11.72
CA LEU A 57 -4.11 2.32 10.85
C LEU A 57 -2.71 1.85 10.44
N THR A 58 -1.79 2.77 10.16
CA THR A 58 -0.40 2.44 9.83
C THR A 58 0.32 1.77 11.00
N LYS A 59 0.04 2.19 12.24
CA LYS A 59 0.61 1.56 13.44
C LYS A 59 0.07 0.14 13.65
N LEU A 60 -1.22 -0.07 13.42
CA LEU A 60 -1.90 -1.35 13.66
C LEU A 60 -1.71 -2.36 12.51
N TYR A 61 -1.66 -1.88 11.27
CA TYR A 61 -1.75 -2.66 10.04
C TYR A 61 -0.64 -2.29 9.04
N LEU A 62 0.59 -2.16 9.55
CA LEU A 62 1.74 -1.65 8.79
C LEU A 62 1.96 -2.34 7.44
N GLU A 63 1.76 -3.65 7.37
CA GLU A 63 1.92 -4.43 6.14
C GLU A 63 0.94 -3.96 5.06
N TYR A 64 -0.34 -3.83 5.40
CA TYR A 64 -1.40 -3.42 4.48
C TYR A 64 -1.24 -1.95 4.06
N THR A 65 -0.99 -1.05 5.02
CA THR A 65 -0.86 0.38 4.69
C THR A 65 0.37 0.65 3.82
N LYS A 66 1.49 -0.05 4.04
CA LYS A 66 2.66 0.05 3.16
C LYS A 66 2.36 -0.42 1.74
N GLU A 67 1.60 -1.50 1.59
CA GLU A 67 1.21 -1.99 0.28
C GLU A 67 0.28 -0.99 -0.42
N TYR A 68 -0.68 -0.39 0.31
CA TYR A 68 -1.54 0.68 -0.23
C TYR A 68 -0.74 1.93 -0.64
N GLU A 69 0.24 2.35 0.16
CA GLU A 69 1.14 3.45 -0.20
C GLU A 69 1.98 3.12 -1.44
N LYS A 70 2.42 1.88 -1.61
CA LYS A 70 3.16 1.45 -2.80
C LYS A 70 2.29 1.46 -4.06
N GLN A 71 1.03 1.07 -3.93
CA GLN A 71 0.04 1.08 -5.02
C GLN A 71 -0.46 2.49 -5.35
N CYS A 72 -0.26 3.47 -4.46
CA CYS A 72 -0.64 4.86 -4.67
C CYS A 72 0.58 5.77 -4.84
N PRO A 73 0.98 6.10 -6.08
CA PRO A 73 2.18 6.88 -6.36
C PRO A 73 2.28 8.19 -5.55
N PRO A 74 3.49 8.69 -5.22
CA PRO A 74 3.66 9.86 -4.33
C PRO A 74 3.04 11.19 -4.82
N ASN A 75 2.65 11.28 -6.09
CA ASN A 75 1.96 12.44 -6.67
C ASN A 75 0.42 12.31 -6.63
N GLN A 76 -0.09 11.20 -6.11
CA GLN A 76 -1.50 10.89 -5.94
C GLN A 76 -1.95 11.21 -4.50
N ILE A 77 -3.26 11.10 -4.27
CA ILE A 77 -3.87 11.36 -2.96
C ILE A 77 -4.43 10.06 -2.41
N ILE A 78 -4.08 9.72 -1.17
CA ILE A 78 -4.71 8.60 -0.46
C ILE A 78 -6.00 9.13 0.17
N GLY A 79 -7.13 8.66 -0.34
CA GLY A 79 -8.45 8.87 0.22
C GLY A 79 -8.77 7.86 1.32
N LEU A 80 -9.31 8.33 2.44
CA LEU A 80 -9.91 7.52 3.50
C LEU A 80 -11.38 7.85 3.67
N ALA A 81 -12.23 6.83 3.64
CA ALA A 81 -13.66 6.99 3.90
C ALA A 81 -14.14 5.91 4.88
N ILE A 82 -14.79 6.34 5.97
CA ILE A 82 -15.43 5.42 6.91
C ILE A 82 -16.80 5.04 6.35
N TYR A 83 -16.94 3.77 5.97
CA TYR A 83 -18.22 3.19 5.60
C TYR A 83 -18.81 2.46 6.80
N LYS A 84 -20.08 2.74 7.07
CA LYS A 84 -20.88 2.07 8.08
C LYS A 84 -21.98 1.31 7.37
N HIS A 85 -21.88 -0.01 7.37
CA HIS A 85 -22.98 -0.88 7.00
C HIS A 85 -23.31 -1.74 8.21
N ASP A 86 -24.50 -1.57 8.78
CA ASP A 86 -24.91 -2.16 10.04
C ASP A 86 -23.89 -1.88 11.18
N GLN A 87 -23.40 -2.94 11.83
CA GLN A 87 -22.38 -2.89 12.87
C GLN A 87 -20.95 -2.97 12.33
N ASN A 88 -20.76 -3.15 11.02
CA ASN A 88 -19.46 -3.28 10.39
C ASN A 88 -18.97 -1.91 9.97
N GLN A 89 -17.99 -1.38 10.72
CA GLN A 89 -17.31 -0.13 10.40
C GLN A 89 -15.93 -0.44 9.82
N LYS A 90 -15.73 -0.03 8.58
CA LYS A 90 -14.46 -0.21 7.86
C LYS A 90 -14.04 1.07 7.19
N VAL A 91 -12.74 1.20 6.98
CA VAL A 91 -12.10 2.34 6.33
C VAL A 91 -11.70 1.91 4.94
N TYR A 92 -12.23 2.57 3.93
CA TYR A 92 -11.86 2.34 2.53
C TYR A 92 -10.65 3.21 2.21
N PHE A 93 -9.68 2.59 1.56
CA PHE A 93 -8.51 3.26 1.02
C PHE A 93 -8.70 3.39 -0.48
N THR A 94 -8.56 4.61 -0.98
CA THR A 94 -8.65 4.91 -2.42
C THR A 94 -7.40 5.69 -2.83
N CYS A 95 -6.87 5.44 -4.02
CA CYS A 95 -5.89 6.30 -4.64
C CYS A 95 -6.59 7.22 -5.63
N TRP A 96 -6.64 8.51 -5.32
CA TRP A 96 -7.31 9.52 -6.12
C TRP A 96 -6.33 10.29 -7.01
N ASN A 97 -6.73 10.50 -8.26
CA ASN A 97 -6.10 11.49 -9.14
C ASN A 97 -6.09 12.86 -8.46
N PRO A 98 -4.96 13.61 -8.45
CA PRO A 98 -4.88 14.89 -7.76
C PRO A 98 -5.70 15.98 -8.45
N LYS A 99 -5.97 15.82 -9.75
CA LYS A 99 -6.76 16.75 -10.56
C LYS A 99 -8.06 16.08 -11.02
N LYS A 100 -9.07 16.91 -11.25
CA LYS A 100 -10.30 16.53 -11.96
C LYS A 100 -10.03 16.45 -13.45
N GLU A 101 -10.74 15.58 -14.13
CA GLU A 101 -10.79 15.49 -15.58
C GLU A 101 -11.67 16.61 -16.17
N LYS A 102 -11.72 16.69 -17.51
CA LYS A 102 -12.45 17.75 -18.23
C LYS A 102 -13.96 17.76 -17.97
N ASP A 103 -14.52 16.62 -17.62
CA ASP A 103 -15.93 16.45 -17.27
C ASP A 103 -16.26 16.93 -15.84
N GLY A 104 -15.26 17.38 -15.09
CA GLY A 104 -15.42 17.86 -13.72
C GLY A 104 -15.35 16.76 -12.66
N ASN A 105 -15.16 15.51 -13.08
CA ASN A 105 -15.08 14.35 -12.19
C ASN A 105 -13.63 14.06 -11.78
N ARG A 106 -13.46 13.43 -10.63
CA ARG A 106 -12.18 12.88 -10.19
C ARG A 106 -12.27 11.37 -10.20
N TYR A 107 -11.26 10.73 -10.78
CA TYR A 107 -11.18 9.28 -10.82
C TYR A 107 -10.13 8.76 -9.84
N GLY A 108 -10.33 7.53 -9.38
CA GLY A 108 -9.41 6.85 -8.50
C GLY A 108 -9.54 5.34 -8.60
N SER A 109 -8.72 4.65 -7.82
CA SER A 109 -8.71 3.19 -7.72
C SER A 109 -8.82 2.77 -6.26
N TYR A 110 -9.65 1.76 -6.00
CA TYR A 110 -9.70 1.11 -4.70
C TYR A 110 -8.35 0.45 -4.38
N LEU A 111 -7.83 0.69 -3.17
CA LEU A 111 -6.59 0.08 -2.68
C LEU A 111 -6.86 -1.10 -1.76
N GLY A 112 -7.97 -1.03 -1.00
CA GLY A 112 -8.31 -2.01 0.01
C GLY A 112 -9.11 -1.38 1.15
N SER A 113 -9.35 -2.17 2.19
CA SER A 113 -10.01 -1.71 3.40
C SER A 113 -9.34 -2.25 4.65
N LEU A 114 -9.55 -1.55 5.76
CA LEU A 114 -9.11 -1.96 7.08
C LEU A 114 -10.23 -1.73 8.10
N PRO A 115 -10.25 -2.47 9.22
CA PRO A 115 -11.18 -2.18 10.29
C PRO A 115 -10.92 -0.77 10.84
N THR A 116 -11.97 -0.07 11.27
CA THR A 116 -11.76 1.01 12.23
C THR A 116 -11.18 0.42 13.53
N PRO A 117 -10.21 1.06 14.20
CA PRO A 117 -9.61 0.54 15.43
C PRO A 117 -10.67 0.12 16.46
N GLY A 118 -10.59 -1.11 16.97
CA GLY A 118 -11.54 -1.69 17.92
C GLY A 118 -12.71 -2.46 17.30
N ASN A 119 -12.83 -2.51 15.97
CA ASN A 119 -13.87 -3.27 15.26
C ASN A 119 -13.31 -4.49 14.49
N GLU A 120 -12.14 -5.00 14.87
CA GLU A 120 -11.41 -6.06 14.17
C GLU A 120 -12.23 -7.34 13.99
N ASN A 121 -12.97 -7.76 15.02
CA ASN A 121 -13.77 -8.98 14.95
C ASN A 121 -14.99 -8.86 14.03
N LYS A 122 -15.53 -7.64 13.87
CA LYS A 122 -16.68 -7.36 12.98
C LYS A 122 -16.25 -7.14 11.53
N PHE A 123 -14.96 -6.95 11.31
CA PHE A 123 -14.40 -6.73 9.97
C PHE A 123 -14.20 -8.02 9.18
N LEU A 124 -14.05 -9.16 9.87
CA LEU A 124 -13.77 -10.45 9.24
C LEU A 124 -14.87 -10.83 8.23
N THR A 125 -14.47 -11.25 7.03
CA THR A 125 -15.41 -11.80 6.06
C THR A 125 -16.06 -13.06 6.66
N PRO A 126 -17.40 -13.13 6.73
CA PRO A 126 -18.09 -14.28 7.30
C PRO A 126 -17.86 -15.53 6.45
N LEU A 127 -17.85 -16.69 7.10
CA LEU A 127 -17.88 -17.95 6.37
C LEU A 127 -19.24 -18.15 5.70
N PRO A 128 -19.30 -18.84 4.55
CA PRO A 128 -20.56 -19.13 3.89
C PRO A 128 -21.42 -20.02 4.79
N THR A 129 -22.61 -19.52 5.16
CA THR A 129 -23.58 -20.22 6.03
C THR A 129 -24.54 -21.12 5.26
N ASN A 130 -24.68 -20.90 3.95
CA ASN A 130 -25.73 -21.48 3.12
C ASN A 130 -25.14 -22.56 2.22
N SER A 131 -24.72 -23.70 2.78
CA SER A 131 -24.18 -24.83 2.01
C SER A 131 -24.11 -26.12 2.85
N PRO A 132 -24.14 -27.33 2.25
CA PRO A 132 -23.71 -28.58 2.91
C PRO A 132 -22.34 -28.49 3.59
N ASN A 133 -21.54 -27.46 3.28
CA ASN A 133 -20.20 -27.24 3.82
C ASN A 133 -20.15 -26.73 5.28
N ASN A 134 -21.29 -26.62 5.98
CA ASN A 134 -21.29 -26.14 7.38
C ASN A 134 -20.46 -27.05 8.32
N GLN A 135 -20.40 -28.35 8.04
CA GLN A 135 -19.51 -29.27 8.78
C GLN A 135 -18.03 -28.89 8.65
N TYR A 136 -17.61 -28.44 7.46
CA TYR A 136 -16.23 -28.00 7.22
C TYR A 136 -15.93 -26.67 7.89
N ASN A 137 -16.91 -25.75 7.95
CA ASN A 137 -16.76 -24.52 8.75
C ASN A 137 -16.44 -24.86 10.22
N GLN A 138 -17.20 -25.77 10.84
CA GLN A 138 -16.97 -26.17 12.23
C GLN A 138 -15.61 -26.85 12.41
N TYR A 139 -15.23 -27.73 11.47
CA TYR A 139 -13.92 -28.38 11.47
C TYR A 139 -12.77 -27.37 11.38
N LEU A 140 -12.86 -26.41 10.45
CA LEU A 140 -11.85 -25.35 10.29
C LEU A 140 -11.78 -24.44 11.52
N GLN A 141 -12.93 -24.06 12.08
CA GLN A 141 -12.98 -23.26 13.31
C GLN A 141 -12.37 -23.98 14.51
N LYS A 142 -12.52 -25.31 14.59
CA LYS A 142 -11.97 -26.10 15.70
C LYS A 142 -10.47 -26.35 15.56
N ASN A 143 -9.99 -26.66 14.36
CA ASN A 143 -8.63 -27.15 14.16
C ASN A 143 -7.67 -26.11 13.55
N TYR A 144 -8.19 -25.08 12.89
CA TYR A 144 -7.42 -24.09 12.11
C TYR A 144 -7.90 -22.66 12.36
N ALA A 145 -8.31 -22.34 13.59
CA ALA A 145 -8.96 -21.07 13.93
C ALA A 145 -8.11 -19.84 13.57
N ASN A 146 -6.79 -19.91 13.76
CA ASN A 146 -5.89 -18.79 13.55
C ASN A 146 -5.68 -18.53 12.05
N GLU A 147 -5.45 -19.58 11.28
CA GLU A 147 -5.29 -19.56 9.83
C GLU A 147 -6.58 -19.08 9.17
N LEU A 148 -7.72 -19.59 9.63
CA LEU A 148 -9.03 -19.15 9.21
C LEU A 148 -9.23 -17.65 9.49
N LYS A 149 -8.95 -17.17 10.71
CA LYS A 149 -9.08 -15.74 11.04
C LYS A 149 -8.17 -14.87 10.17
N LYS A 150 -6.94 -15.31 9.90
CA LYS A 150 -6.00 -14.60 9.01
C LYS A 150 -6.52 -14.54 7.57
N ALA A 151 -7.05 -15.65 7.05
CA ALA A 151 -7.71 -15.68 5.75
C ALA A 151 -8.90 -14.71 5.75
N GLN A 152 -9.75 -14.74 6.77
CA GLN A 152 -10.92 -13.86 6.85
C GLN A 152 -10.58 -12.39 6.89
N PHE A 153 -9.54 -12.03 7.62
CA PHE A 153 -9.03 -10.67 7.62
C PHE A 153 -8.55 -10.26 6.23
N ARG A 154 -7.72 -11.10 5.58
CA ARG A 154 -7.18 -10.81 4.25
C ARG A 154 -8.28 -10.69 3.19
N CYS A 155 -9.29 -11.55 3.22
CA CYS A 155 -10.40 -11.43 2.30
C CYS A 155 -11.21 -10.14 2.52
N ALA A 156 -11.44 -9.79 3.79
CA ALA A 156 -12.11 -8.54 4.14
C ALA A 156 -11.33 -7.30 3.67
N THR A 157 -10.00 -7.32 3.73
CA THR A 157 -9.18 -6.21 3.22
C THR A 157 -9.36 -5.97 1.73
N ASN A 158 -9.64 -7.02 0.95
CA ASN A 158 -9.96 -6.91 -0.48
C ASN A 158 -11.43 -6.57 -0.76
N GLY A 159 -12.26 -6.45 0.29
CA GLY A 159 -13.72 -6.31 0.13
C GLY A 159 -14.39 -7.56 -0.44
N GLY A 160 -13.77 -8.74 -0.27
CA GLY A 160 -14.22 -9.99 -0.87
C GLY A 160 -15.18 -10.81 -0.02
N ASN A 161 -15.72 -11.86 -0.67
CA ASN A 161 -16.58 -12.88 -0.07
C ASN A 161 -15.87 -14.24 -0.08
N PHE A 162 -16.17 -15.10 0.89
CA PHE A 162 -15.65 -16.46 0.89
C PHE A 162 -16.51 -17.44 0.13
N ASN A 163 -15.80 -18.33 -0.56
CA ASN A 163 -16.29 -19.64 -0.95
C ASN A 163 -15.45 -20.72 -0.26
N LEU A 164 -16.10 -21.84 0.05
CA LEU A 164 -15.42 -23.08 0.41
C LEU A 164 -15.45 -24.01 -0.79
N LEU A 165 -14.28 -24.30 -1.34
CA LEU A 165 -14.14 -25.29 -2.41
C LEU A 165 -13.66 -26.59 -1.77
N THR A 166 -14.42 -27.66 -1.95
CA THR A 166 -14.12 -28.97 -1.37
C THR A 166 -13.79 -29.94 -2.47
N SER A 167 -12.63 -30.59 -2.39
CA SER A 167 -12.24 -31.65 -3.31
C SER A 167 -12.11 -32.96 -2.54
N GLU A 168 -13.06 -33.87 -2.76
CA GLU A 168 -13.02 -35.21 -2.17
C GLU A 168 -11.88 -36.06 -2.73
N ASP A 169 -11.55 -35.90 -4.01
CA ASP A 169 -10.46 -36.64 -4.66
C ASP A 169 -9.09 -36.17 -4.14
N GLN A 170 -8.93 -34.86 -3.94
CA GLN A 170 -7.68 -34.29 -3.40
C GLN A 170 -7.66 -34.24 -1.87
N LYS A 171 -8.74 -34.69 -1.22
CA LYS A 171 -8.93 -34.70 0.24
C LYS A 171 -8.64 -33.36 0.89
N ASN A 172 -9.09 -32.27 0.27
CA ASN A 172 -8.81 -30.92 0.73
C ASN A 172 -10.02 -29.97 0.69
N ILE A 173 -9.90 -28.89 1.45
CA ILE A 173 -10.80 -27.76 1.53
C ILE A 173 -9.96 -26.52 1.23
N GLU A 174 -10.35 -25.76 0.22
CA GLU A 174 -9.72 -24.49 -0.13
C GLU A 174 -10.60 -23.31 0.30
N LEU A 175 -9.98 -22.35 1.00
CA LEU A 175 -10.59 -21.07 1.33
C LEU A 175 -10.38 -20.10 0.17
N GLN A 176 -11.37 -19.95 -0.69
CA GLN A 176 -11.33 -19.02 -1.81
C GLN A 176 -11.94 -17.67 -1.40
N CYS A 177 -11.20 -16.58 -1.58
CA CYS A 177 -11.70 -15.23 -1.52
C CYS A 177 -12.00 -14.71 -2.93
N TYR A 178 -13.26 -14.35 -3.19
CA TYR A 178 -13.70 -13.73 -4.43
C TYR A 178 -13.92 -12.22 -4.23
N PHE A 179 -13.32 -11.39 -5.08
CA PHE A 179 -13.47 -9.92 -5.04
C PHE A 179 -13.32 -9.28 -6.43
N GLN A 180 -13.67 -8.00 -6.56
CA GLN A 180 -13.44 -7.23 -7.80
C GLN A 180 -12.13 -6.45 -7.70
N ALA A 181 -11.25 -6.62 -8.70
CA ALA A 181 -10.02 -5.85 -8.85
C ALA A 181 -10.09 -4.91 -10.06
N GLY A 182 -9.35 -3.81 -10.03
CA GLY A 182 -9.32 -2.86 -11.16
C GLY A 182 -10.60 -2.02 -11.31
N VAL A 183 -11.41 -1.91 -10.25
CA VAL A 183 -12.54 -0.99 -10.19
C VAL A 183 -12.03 0.45 -10.25
N SER A 184 -12.55 1.24 -11.18
CA SER A 184 -12.33 2.69 -11.20
C SER A 184 -13.47 3.37 -10.46
N LEU A 185 -13.12 4.18 -9.48
CA LEU A 185 -14.04 4.94 -8.64
C LEU A 185 -14.16 6.37 -9.15
N ILE A 186 -15.31 7.00 -8.88
CA ILE A 186 -15.59 8.39 -9.26
C ILE A 186 -15.96 9.23 -8.03
N ASP A 187 -15.43 10.45 -7.98
CA ASP A 187 -15.77 11.53 -7.05
C ASP A 187 -16.26 12.72 -7.88
N VAL A 188 -17.56 12.99 -7.81
CA VAL A 188 -18.24 14.06 -8.56
C VAL A 188 -18.36 15.34 -7.72
N ASN A 189 -18.39 15.20 -6.39
CA ASN A 189 -18.72 16.29 -5.45
C ASN A 189 -17.49 16.96 -4.80
N ASN A 190 -16.28 16.43 -5.04
CA ASN A 190 -14.98 16.86 -4.54
C ASN A 190 -14.74 16.67 -3.03
N ASP A 191 -15.41 15.70 -2.40
CA ASP A 191 -15.21 15.33 -1.00
C ASP A 191 -14.16 14.21 -0.78
N TRP A 192 -13.58 13.69 -1.87
CA TRP A 192 -12.59 12.60 -1.86
C TRP A 192 -13.15 11.26 -1.35
N VAL A 193 -14.47 11.09 -1.44
CA VAL A 193 -15.21 9.85 -1.20
C VAL A 193 -15.77 9.36 -2.53
N SER A 194 -15.88 8.05 -2.68
CA SER A 194 -16.43 7.46 -3.90
C SER A 194 -17.94 7.66 -3.96
N ASP A 195 -18.41 8.32 -5.01
CA ASP A 195 -19.84 8.47 -5.37
C ASP A 195 -20.34 7.28 -6.21
N GLY A 196 -19.44 6.43 -6.70
CA GLY A 196 -19.78 5.20 -7.43
C GLY A 196 -18.61 4.58 -8.18
N GLU A 197 -18.92 3.60 -9.02
CA GLU A 197 -17.95 2.96 -9.91
C GLU A 197 -18.07 3.53 -11.32
N ALA A 198 -16.97 4.04 -11.87
CA ALA A 198 -16.85 4.38 -13.28
C ALA A 198 -16.67 3.11 -14.14
N THR A 199 -16.04 2.06 -13.60
CA THR A 199 -15.87 0.76 -14.26
C THR A 199 -15.94 -0.37 -13.24
N ARG A 200 -16.57 -1.50 -13.61
CA ARG A 200 -16.82 -2.64 -12.70
C ARG A 200 -15.60 -3.50 -12.34
N GLY A 201 -14.45 -3.29 -12.98
CA GLY A 201 -13.27 -4.12 -12.76
C GLY A 201 -13.43 -5.55 -13.29
N ALA A 202 -12.65 -6.49 -12.73
CA ALA A 202 -12.68 -7.91 -13.03
C ALA A 202 -12.75 -8.75 -11.74
N GLY A 203 -13.47 -9.86 -11.80
CA GLY A 203 -13.51 -10.84 -10.71
C GLY A 203 -12.16 -11.53 -10.53
N VAL A 204 -11.74 -11.66 -9.28
CA VAL A 204 -10.51 -12.34 -8.88
C VAL A 204 -10.85 -13.42 -7.87
N ASP A 205 -10.40 -14.64 -8.15
CA ASP A 205 -10.45 -15.78 -7.26
C ASP A 205 -9.08 -16.00 -6.62
N GLN A 206 -8.98 -15.82 -5.31
CA GLN A 206 -7.73 -15.98 -4.57
C GLN A 206 -7.86 -17.09 -3.52
N ILE A 207 -7.04 -18.14 -3.65
CA ILE A 207 -6.92 -19.16 -2.60
C ILE A 207 -6.09 -18.59 -1.43
N LEU A 208 -6.68 -18.54 -0.24
CA LEU A 208 -6.08 -18.00 0.98
C LEU A 208 -5.61 -19.08 1.96
N GLY A 209 -5.97 -20.33 1.71
CA GLY A 209 -5.52 -21.49 2.47
C GLY A 209 -6.10 -22.78 1.91
N THR A 210 -5.39 -23.87 2.14
CA THR A 210 -5.78 -25.23 1.75
C THR A 210 -5.60 -26.12 2.98
N PHE A 211 -6.64 -26.85 3.33
CA PHE A 211 -6.72 -27.65 4.56
C PHE A 211 -7.14 -29.07 4.23
N PRO A 212 -6.72 -30.08 4.99
CA PRO A 212 -7.22 -31.44 4.79
C PRO A 212 -8.70 -31.53 5.13
N ILE A 213 -9.42 -32.41 4.44
CA ILE A 213 -10.74 -32.88 4.87
C ILE A 213 -10.55 -33.80 6.10
N PRO A 214 -11.46 -33.76 7.10
CA PRO A 214 -11.44 -34.67 8.26
C PRO A 214 -11.48 -36.16 7.91
#